data_AF-A0A3L8D3K4-F1
#
_entry.id   AF-A0A3L8D3K4-F1
#
_cell.length_a   1.000
_cell.length_b   1.000
_cell.length_c   1.000
_cell.angle_alpha   90.00
_cell.angle_beta   90.00
_cell.angle_gamma   90.00
#
_symmetry.space_group_name_H-M   'P 1'
#
loop_
_entity.id
_entity.type
_entity.pdbx_description
1 polymer ?
#
loop_
_entity_poly.entity_id
_entity_poly.type
_entity_poly.pdbx_seq_one_letter_code
_entity_poly.pdbx_strand_id
1 'polypeptide(L)'
;MYYRFAQRFCKTRSTMLAHVFEKHGRFCASHPFEVIVATVTLTACMLNIDTGSGQTREEDLSDAAYCYHSRCDTMDLKAADIIVMTIIRCLAVLFTYYQFRTLQRMGSKYVLGIAGLFTVFCSVVFTSGIVKFGHSDDADSKDALFFFLLLIDLSKAATLAQYALSSQNQEEVEANIARGMSLLGPTITLDTLVETLLIGIGSLSGVRRLEVLCTFACLGVIVNYVIFMTFYPACLSLILELSRGSNMSRLSADKIFIIESNEDQKPNPVVERVKMIMIAGLFVVHANRGQEFYKRVSIGHSSLFNETSVLNKTFLKGDFIS
;
A
#
# COMPACT_ATOMS: atom_id res chain seq x y z
N MET A 1 -4.33 12.11 36.36
CA MET A 1 -3.62 13.29 35.80
C MET A 1 -2.90 12.95 34.49
N TYR A 2 -2.18 11.83 34.41
CA TYR A 2 -1.52 11.33 33.17
C TYR A 2 -2.46 11.16 31.96
N TYR A 3 -3.66 10.57 32.14
CA TYR A 3 -4.63 10.39 31.05
C TYR A 3 -5.11 11.71 30.41
N ARG A 4 -5.32 12.77 31.20
CA ARG A 4 -5.75 14.09 30.68
C ARG A 4 -4.63 14.83 29.97
N PHE A 5 -3.38 14.64 30.41
CA PHE A 5 -2.20 15.23 29.77
C PHE A 5 -1.88 14.55 28.44
N ALA A 6 -1.92 13.21 28.38
CA ALA A 6 -1.84 12.45 27.13
C ALA A 6 -3.03 12.72 26.19
N GLN A 7 -4.23 12.99 26.75
CA GLN A 7 -5.37 13.44 25.96
C GLN A 7 -5.14 14.78 25.28
N ARG A 8 -4.63 15.77 26.01
CA ARG A 8 -4.29 17.09 25.46
C ARG A 8 -3.15 17.00 24.45
N PHE A 9 -2.07 16.28 24.74
CA PHE A 9 -0.94 16.13 23.80
C PHE A 9 -1.33 15.43 22.49
N CYS A 10 -2.12 14.36 22.56
CA CYS A 10 -2.64 13.68 21.38
C CYS A 10 -3.59 14.59 20.59
N LYS A 11 -4.47 15.34 21.27
CA LYS A 11 -5.42 16.26 20.64
C LYS A 11 -4.71 17.43 19.94
N THR A 12 -3.66 18.00 20.56
CA THR A 12 -2.86 19.10 19.98
C THR A 12 -2.01 18.66 18.79
N ARG A 13 -1.46 17.42 18.81
CA ARG A 13 -0.76 16.85 17.65
C ARG A 13 -1.72 16.54 16.50
N SER A 14 -2.90 15.98 16.79
CA SER A 14 -3.92 15.73 15.75
C SER A 14 -4.38 17.02 15.08
N THR A 15 -4.51 18.14 15.81
CA THR A 15 -4.87 19.44 15.21
C THR A 15 -3.77 20.05 14.33
N MET A 16 -2.49 19.91 14.72
CA MET A 16 -1.37 20.38 13.90
C MET A 16 -1.22 19.54 12.62
N LEU A 17 -1.35 18.22 12.74
CA LEU A 17 -1.33 17.31 11.58
C LEU A 17 -2.50 17.58 10.64
N ALA A 18 -3.72 17.74 11.17
CA ALA A 18 -4.89 18.10 10.38
C ALA A 18 -4.66 19.38 9.56
N HIS A 19 -4.03 20.40 10.15
CA HIS A 19 -3.70 21.63 9.43
C HIS A 19 -2.66 21.42 8.31
N VAL A 20 -1.69 20.51 8.50
CA VAL A 20 -0.72 20.15 7.44
C VAL A 20 -1.44 19.44 6.29
N PHE A 21 -2.31 18.47 6.59
CA PHE A 21 -3.11 17.78 5.58
C PHE A 21 -4.09 18.72 4.88
N GLU A 22 -4.65 19.71 5.59
CA GLU A 22 -5.49 20.74 4.99
C GLU A 22 -4.70 21.58 3.96
N LYS A 23 -3.53 22.08 4.36
CA LYS A 23 -2.66 22.85 3.45
C LYS A 23 -2.22 22.02 2.24
N HIS A 24 -1.88 20.75 2.46
CA HIS A 24 -1.50 19.84 1.39
C HIS A 24 -2.67 19.58 0.43
N GLY A 25 -3.85 19.27 0.96
CA GLY A 25 -5.05 19.07 0.16
C GLY A 25 -5.42 20.32 -0.66
N ARG A 26 -5.28 21.51 -0.07
CA ARG A 26 -5.50 22.78 -0.78
C ARG A 26 -4.49 22.98 -1.92
N PHE A 27 -3.21 22.67 -1.69
CA PHE A 27 -2.19 22.74 -2.73
C PHE A 27 -2.53 21.80 -3.91
N CYS A 28 -2.87 20.54 -3.61
CA CYS A 28 -3.26 19.58 -4.64
C CYS A 28 -4.53 19.97 -5.41
N ALA A 29 -5.49 20.58 -4.72
CA ALA A 29 -6.76 20.99 -5.34
C ALA A 29 -6.65 22.27 -6.17
N SER A 30 -5.77 23.21 -5.79
CA SER A 30 -5.58 24.51 -6.45
C SER A 30 -4.71 24.45 -7.71
N HIS A 31 -3.78 23.50 -7.78
CA HIS A 31 -2.90 23.30 -8.95
C HIS A 31 -3.06 21.88 -9.51
N PRO A 32 -4.29 21.48 -9.92
CA PRO A 32 -4.56 20.09 -10.24
C PRO A 32 -3.78 19.62 -11.47
N PHE A 33 -3.63 20.46 -12.49
CA PHE A 33 -2.85 20.13 -13.69
C PHE A 33 -1.38 19.87 -13.39
N GLU A 34 -0.75 20.73 -12.59
CA GLU A 34 0.67 20.58 -12.25
C GLU A 34 0.92 19.30 -11.47
N VAL A 35 0.07 19.00 -10.49
CA VAL A 35 0.18 17.78 -9.67
C VAL A 35 -0.07 16.52 -10.51
N ILE A 36 -1.08 16.54 -11.38
CA ILE A 36 -1.39 15.41 -12.27
C ILE A 36 -0.24 15.18 -13.25
N VAL A 37 0.25 16.23 -13.92
CA VAL A 37 1.36 16.11 -14.87
C VAL A 37 2.61 15.63 -14.13
N ALA A 38 2.97 16.22 -13.00
CA ALA A 38 4.15 15.80 -12.23
C ALA A 38 4.06 14.33 -11.80
N THR A 39 2.91 13.88 -11.29
CA THR A 39 2.72 12.49 -10.86
C THR A 39 2.72 11.52 -12.04
N VAL A 40 2.04 11.83 -13.14
CA VAL A 40 2.06 11.01 -14.36
C VAL A 40 3.45 10.96 -14.98
N THR A 41 4.17 12.08 -15.02
CA THR A 41 5.55 12.14 -15.51
C THR A 41 6.47 11.32 -14.62
N LEU A 42 6.37 11.42 -13.30
CA LEU A 42 7.14 10.57 -12.39
C LEU A 42 6.85 9.08 -12.62
N THR A 43 5.58 8.71 -12.75
CA THR A 43 5.20 7.32 -13.09
C THR A 43 5.76 6.90 -14.45
N ALA A 44 5.71 7.76 -15.46
CA ALA A 44 6.28 7.50 -16.78
C ALA A 44 7.81 7.37 -16.74
N CYS A 45 8.50 8.18 -15.95
CA CYS A 45 9.94 8.03 -15.70
C CYS A 45 10.23 6.71 -14.98
N MET A 46 9.37 6.29 -14.06
CA MET A 46 9.47 4.97 -13.46
C MET A 46 9.23 3.84 -14.48
N LEU A 47 8.34 4.02 -15.45
CA LEU A 47 8.13 3.02 -16.49
C LEU A 47 9.27 2.95 -17.52
N ASN A 48 9.96 4.05 -17.81
CA ASN A 48 10.95 4.14 -18.90
C ASN A 48 12.38 3.80 -18.50
N ILE A 49 12.72 3.79 -17.21
CA ILE A 49 14.03 3.34 -16.75
C ILE A 49 14.00 1.80 -16.80
N ASP A 50 14.67 1.26 -17.83
CA ASP A 50 14.93 -0.16 -18.12
C ASP A 50 13.89 -0.96 -18.95
N THR A 51 13.78 -0.59 -20.23
CA THR A 51 13.59 -1.57 -21.33
C THR A 51 14.90 -1.76 -22.12
N GLY A 52 16.05 -1.58 -21.45
CA GLY A 52 17.35 -1.29 -22.08
C GLY A 52 18.53 -2.16 -21.67
N SER A 53 18.33 -3.35 -21.11
CA SER A 53 19.38 -4.37 -21.03
C SER A 53 18.80 -5.75 -21.34
N GLY A 54 19.07 -6.23 -22.54
CA GLY A 54 18.77 -7.60 -22.92
C GLY A 54 19.72 -8.58 -22.26
N GLN A 55 19.21 -9.75 -21.90
CA GLN A 55 19.83 -11.02 -22.30
C GLN A 55 18.83 -12.17 -22.18
N THR A 56 18.52 -12.72 -23.35
CA THR A 56 18.17 -14.12 -23.62
C THR A 56 18.89 -15.08 -22.66
N ARG A 57 18.15 -15.94 -21.98
CA ARG A 57 18.62 -17.28 -21.59
C ARG A 57 17.50 -18.28 -21.85
N GLU A 58 17.57 -18.89 -23.03
CA GLU A 58 17.16 -20.29 -23.19
C GLU A 58 17.96 -21.12 -22.18
N GLU A 59 17.27 -21.87 -21.32
CA GLU A 59 17.82 -23.09 -20.73
C GLU A 59 16.74 -24.16 -20.81
N ASP A 60 16.60 -24.72 -22.02
CA ASP A 60 16.06 -26.05 -22.23
C ASP A 60 17.12 -27.09 -21.79
N LEU A 61 16.67 -28.06 -20.99
CA LEU A 61 17.23 -29.41 -20.73
C LEU A 61 18.67 -29.55 -20.18
N SER A 62 18.75 -29.96 -18.91
CA SER A 62 19.29 -31.27 -18.47
C SER A 62 19.91 -31.17 -17.07
N ASP A 63 19.20 -31.64 -16.05
CA ASP A 63 19.88 -32.54 -15.10
C ASP A 63 18.89 -33.54 -14.50
N ALA A 64 18.91 -34.74 -15.08
CA ALA A 64 18.37 -35.93 -14.48
C ALA A 64 19.56 -36.76 -13.98
N ALA A 65 19.88 -36.66 -12.68
CA ALA A 65 20.34 -37.79 -11.86
C ALA A 65 20.70 -37.33 -10.44
N TYR A 66 20.56 -38.26 -9.50
CA TYR A 66 21.00 -38.23 -8.10
C TYR A 66 19.99 -37.73 -7.03
N CYS A 67 19.11 -38.67 -6.64
CA CYS A 67 18.85 -39.14 -5.25
C CYS A 67 18.26 -38.15 -4.21
N TYR A 68 17.39 -38.48 -3.25
CA TYR A 68 16.69 -39.69 -2.80
C TYR A 68 15.56 -39.18 -1.87
N HIS A 69 14.36 -39.78 -1.90
CA HIS A 69 13.42 -39.84 -0.77
C HIS A 69 12.95 -38.55 -0.04
N SER A 70 12.25 -37.63 -0.72
CA SER A 70 11.35 -36.65 -0.03
C SER A 70 10.28 -36.04 -0.96
N ARG A 71 9.67 -36.86 -1.84
CA ARG A 71 8.84 -36.37 -2.97
C ARG A 71 7.33 -36.33 -2.70
N CYS A 72 6.87 -36.79 -1.52
CA CYS A 72 5.44 -36.78 -1.19
C CYS A 72 4.91 -35.43 -0.67
N ASP A 73 5.70 -34.64 0.08
CA ASP A 73 5.19 -33.36 0.63
C ASP A 73 5.18 -32.21 -0.39
N THR A 74 6.04 -32.25 -1.42
CA THR A 74 6.20 -31.14 -2.37
C THR A 74 5.06 -31.00 -3.38
N MET A 75 4.32 -32.08 -3.69
CA MET A 75 3.18 -32.02 -4.62
C MET A 75 1.94 -31.45 -3.94
N ASP A 76 1.66 -31.86 -2.71
CA ASP A 76 0.53 -31.35 -1.92
C ASP A 76 0.73 -29.88 -1.53
N LEU A 77 1.96 -29.46 -1.18
CA LEU A 77 2.26 -28.06 -0.88
C LEU A 77 2.10 -27.13 -2.09
N LYS A 78 2.49 -27.61 -3.29
CA LYS A 78 2.31 -26.86 -4.55
C LYS A 78 0.84 -26.77 -4.94
N ALA A 79 0.08 -27.86 -4.80
CA ALA A 79 -1.35 -27.87 -5.07
C ALA A 79 -2.10 -26.93 -4.11
N ALA A 80 -1.79 -26.98 -2.81
CA ALA A 80 -2.37 -26.10 -1.80
C ALA A 80 -2.08 -24.62 -2.10
N ASP A 81 -0.86 -24.27 -2.49
CA ASP A 81 -0.51 -22.91 -2.86
C ASP A 81 -1.30 -22.41 -4.08
N ILE A 82 -1.42 -23.22 -5.13
CA ILE A 82 -2.22 -22.88 -6.33
C ILE A 82 -3.70 -22.65 -5.95
N ILE A 83 -4.25 -23.51 -5.09
CA ILE A 83 -5.63 -23.38 -4.60
C ILE A 83 -5.79 -22.08 -3.80
N VAL A 84 -4.88 -21.79 -2.88
CA VAL A 84 -4.90 -20.57 -2.06
C VAL A 84 -4.81 -19.31 -2.94
N MET A 85 -3.87 -19.27 -3.89
CA MET A 85 -3.74 -18.15 -4.82
C MET A 85 -5.02 -17.96 -5.65
N THR A 86 -5.62 -19.04 -6.11
CA THR A 86 -6.90 -18.99 -6.85
C THR A 86 -8.02 -18.41 -6.00
N ILE A 87 -8.13 -18.80 -4.73
CA ILE A 87 -9.11 -18.24 -3.79
C ILE A 87 -8.87 -16.74 -3.61
N ILE A 88 -7.63 -16.31 -3.42
CA ILE A 88 -7.26 -14.89 -3.26
C ILE A 88 -7.65 -14.09 -4.50
N ARG A 89 -7.37 -14.60 -5.70
CA ARG A 89 -7.78 -13.95 -6.97
C ARG A 89 -9.30 -13.80 -7.06
N CYS A 90 -10.06 -14.84 -6.72
CA CYS A 90 -11.52 -14.80 -6.68
C CYS A 90 -12.03 -13.75 -5.68
N LEU A 91 -11.45 -13.71 -4.48
CA LEU A 91 -11.78 -12.71 -3.46
C LEU A 91 -11.45 -11.29 -3.92
N ALA A 92 -10.32 -11.08 -4.62
CA ALA A 92 -9.93 -9.78 -5.14
C ALA A 92 -10.97 -9.22 -6.13
N VAL A 93 -11.43 -10.07 -7.06
CA VAL A 93 -12.46 -9.70 -8.04
C VAL A 93 -13.80 -9.39 -7.33
N LEU A 94 -14.21 -10.25 -6.40
CA LEU A 94 -15.45 -10.06 -5.64
C LEU A 94 -15.40 -8.79 -4.78
N PHE A 95 -14.28 -8.54 -4.10
CA PHE A 95 -14.08 -7.36 -3.26
C PHE A 95 -14.11 -6.08 -4.10
N THR A 96 -13.37 -6.06 -5.21
CA THR A 96 -13.35 -4.94 -6.15
C THR A 96 -14.77 -4.68 -6.69
N TYR A 97 -15.48 -5.72 -7.11
CA TYR A 97 -16.86 -5.61 -7.56
C TYR A 97 -17.80 -5.07 -6.46
N TYR A 98 -17.66 -5.54 -5.23
CA TYR A 98 -18.44 -5.06 -4.09
C TYR A 98 -18.17 -3.58 -3.79
N GLN A 99 -16.90 -3.16 -3.83
CA GLN A 99 -16.51 -1.76 -3.65
C GLN A 99 -17.15 -0.88 -4.73
N PHE A 100 -17.06 -1.29 -6.01
CA PHE A 100 -17.70 -0.57 -7.11
C PHE A 100 -19.23 -0.56 -7.01
N ARG A 101 -19.87 -1.66 -6.60
CA ARG A 101 -21.32 -1.71 -6.34
C ARG A 101 -21.75 -0.79 -5.21
N THR A 102 -20.95 -0.74 -4.14
CA THR A 102 -21.18 0.14 -3.00
C THR A 102 -21.08 1.60 -3.44
N LEU A 103 -20.07 1.96 -4.23
CA LEU A 103 -19.94 3.28 -4.85
C LEU A 103 -21.10 3.61 -5.81
N GLN A 104 -21.55 2.65 -6.61
CA GLN A 104 -22.70 2.82 -7.51
C GLN A 104 -23.99 3.14 -6.73
N ARG A 105 -24.20 2.48 -5.58
CA ARG A 105 -25.34 2.77 -4.70
C ARG A 105 -25.31 4.19 -4.13
N MET A 106 -24.13 4.80 -3.99
CA MET A 106 -24.00 6.22 -3.58
C MET A 106 -24.42 7.21 -4.67
N GLY A 107 -24.81 6.73 -5.87
CA GLY A 107 -25.67 7.49 -6.79
C GLY A 107 -24.99 8.48 -7.73
N SER A 108 -23.65 8.59 -7.76
CA SER A 108 -22.97 9.53 -8.67
C SER A 108 -22.07 8.82 -9.69
N LYS A 109 -22.37 9.00 -10.98
CA LYS A 109 -21.55 8.53 -12.11
C LYS A 109 -20.10 9.03 -12.00
N TYR A 110 -19.90 10.21 -11.44
CA TYR A 110 -18.58 10.82 -11.25
C TYR A 110 -17.76 10.14 -10.16
N VAL A 111 -18.38 9.80 -9.03
CA VAL A 111 -17.72 9.05 -7.93
C VAL A 111 -17.25 7.68 -8.45
N LEU A 112 -18.06 7.04 -9.29
CA LEU A 112 -17.67 5.78 -9.93
C LEU A 112 -16.49 5.96 -10.88
N GLY A 113 -16.54 7.01 -11.72
CA GLY A 113 -15.48 7.33 -12.68
C GLY A 113 -14.14 7.64 -12.02
N ILE A 114 -14.14 8.51 -11.00
CA ILE A 114 -12.90 8.87 -10.28
C ILE A 114 -12.35 7.66 -9.51
N ALA A 115 -13.19 6.82 -8.90
CA ALA A 115 -12.74 5.60 -8.24
C ALA A 115 -12.10 4.62 -9.23
N GLY A 116 -12.69 4.45 -10.43
CA GLY A 116 -12.11 3.64 -11.49
C GLY A 116 -10.75 4.18 -11.97
N LEU A 117 -10.67 5.49 -12.24
CA LEU A 117 -9.43 6.15 -12.65
C LEU A 117 -8.34 5.99 -11.59
N PHE A 118 -8.69 6.17 -10.32
CA PHE A 118 -7.79 5.97 -9.19
C PHE A 118 -7.26 4.54 -9.14
N THR A 119 -8.15 3.52 -9.18
CA THR A 119 -7.73 2.11 -9.16
C THR A 119 -6.79 1.74 -10.30
N VAL A 120 -7.10 2.20 -11.52
CA VAL A 120 -6.26 1.94 -12.69
C VAL A 120 -4.90 2.60 -12.53
N PHE A 121 -4.85 3.88 -12.15
CA PHE A 121 -3.60 4.60 -11.99
C PHE A 121 -2.74 3.99 -10.87
N CYS A 122 -3.33 3.62 -9.73
CA CYS A 122 -2.61 2.93 -8.67
C CYS A 122 -2.05 1.58 -9.13
N SER A 123 -2.81 0.83 -9.93
CA SER A 123 -2.34 -0.45 -10.45
C SER A 123 -1.13 -0.29 -11.37
N VAL A 124 -1.11 0.76 -12.21
CA VAL A 124 0.02 1.07 -13.09
C VAL A 124 1.27 1.42 -12.26
N VAL A 125 1.14 2.32 -11.28
CA VAL A 125 2.26 2.71 -10.42
C VAL A 125 2.78 1.51 -9.63
N PHE A 126 1.89 0.69 -9.08
CA PHE A 126 2.26 -0.52 -8.35
C PHE A 126 3.00 -1.52 -9.23
N THR A 127 2.49 -1.81 -10.43
CA THR A 127 3.15 -2.70 -11.40
C THR A 127 4.54 -2.18 -11.77
N SER A 128 4.66 -0.86 -12.04
CA SER A 128 5.96 -0.24 -12.34
C SER A 128 6.94 -0.37 -11.17
N GLY A 129 6.45 -0.26 -9.94
CA GLY A 129 7.24 -0.48 -8.73
C GLY A 129 7.76 -1.90 -8.63
N ILE A 130 6.91 -2.91 -8.91
CA ILE A 130 7.34 -4.31 -8.90
C ILE A 130 8.42 -4.56 -9.93
N VAL A 131 8.23 -4.10 -11.18
CA VAL A 131 9.19 -4.33 -12.27
C VAL A 131 10.56 -3.72 -11.94
N LYS A 132 10.58 -2.57 -11.26
CA LYS A 132 11.83 -1.93 -10.82
C LYS A 132 12.50 -2.57 -9.63
N PHE A 133 11.72 -3.02 -8.65
CA PHE A 133 12.25 -3.48 -7.36
C PHE A 133 12.45 -5.00 -7.31
N GLY A 134 11.81 -5.74 -8.22
CA GLY A 134 11.86 -7.19 -8.28
C GLY A 134 12.38 -7.67 -9.63
N HIS A 135 13.48 -8.42 -9.61
CA HIS A 135 13.85 -9.35 -10.70
C HIS A 135 12.89 -10.55 -10.69
N SER A 136 11.59 -10.29 -10.74
CA SER A 136 10.54 -11.29 -10.48
C SER A 136 9.99 -11.83 -11.79
N ASP A 137 9.70 -13.14 -11.81
CA ASP A 137 9.02 -13.80 -12.92
C ASP A 137 7.66 -13.14 -13.22
N ASP A 138 7.26 -13.19 -14.50
CA ASP A 138 5.98 -12.66 -15.02
C ASP A 138 4.72 -13.24 -14.33
N ALA A 139 4.86 -14.34 -13.59
CA ALA A 139 3.78 -14.97 -12.83
C ALA A 139 3.56 -14.29 -11.47
N ASP A 140 4.64 -13.98 -10.75
CA ASP A 140 4.59 -13.36 -9.42
C ASP A 140 4.07 -11.92 -9.49
N SER A 141 4.33 -11.22 -10.60
CA SER A 141 3.82 -9.86 -10.85
C SER A 141 2.29 -9.83 -10.97
N LYS A 142 1.68 -10.82 -11.63
CA LYS A 142 0.22 -10.93 -11.75
C LYS A 142 -0.42 -11.24 -10.41
N ASP A 143 0.19 -12.12 -9.63
CA ASP A 143 -0.32 -12.45 -8.29
C ASP A 143 -0.29 -11.24 -7.37
N ALA A 144 0.80 -10.49 -7.37
CA ALA A 144 0.93 -9.25 -6.61
C ALA A 144 -0.17 -8.22 -6.93
N LEU A 145 -0.61 -8.12 -8.19
CA LEU A 145 -1.69 -7.19 -8.58
C LEU A 145 -3.02 -7.55 -7.90
N PHE A 146 -3.35 -8.83 -7.76
CA PHE A 146 -4.58 -9.23 -7.06
C PHE A 146 -4.52 -8.93 -5.57
N PHE A 147 -3.35 -9.06 -4.94
CA PHE A 147 -3.14 -8.61 -3.56
C PHE A 147 -3.30 -7.10 -3.44
N PHE A 148 -2.74 -6.33 -4.37
CA PHE A 148 -2.93 -4.88 -4.39
C PHE A 148 -4.42 -4.49 -4.50
N LEU A 149 -5.18 -5.15 -5.38
CA LEU A 149 -6.62 -4.92 -5.53
C LEU A 149 -7.43 -5.29 -4.28
N LEU A 150 -6.95 -6.22 -3.45
CA LEU A 150 -7.57 -6.52 -2.16
C LEU A 150 -7.32 -5.43 -1.11
N LEU A 151 -6.17 -4.77 -1.18
CA LEU A 151 -5.73 -3.77 -0.20
C LEU A 151 -6.21 -2.35 -0.55
N ILE A 152 -6.71 -2.13 -1.77
CA ILE A 152 -7.16 -0.80 -2.19
C ILE A 152 -8.45 -0.38 -1.44
N ASP A 153 -8.36 0.73 -0.72
CA ASP A 153 -9.49 1.30 0.02
C ASP A 153 -10.18 2.40 -0.79
N LEU A 154 -11.28 2.03 -1.45
CA LEU A 154 -12.12 2.97 -2.21
C LEU A 154 -13.16 3.69 -1.34
N SER A 155 -13.40 3.22 -0.12
CA SER A 155 -14.44 3.79 0.75
C SER A 155 -14.07 5.20 1.21
N LYS A 156 -12.82 5.39 1.62
CA LYS A 156 -12.26 6.70 2.02
C LYS A 156 -12.18 7.68 0.86
N ALA A 157 -11.81 7.19 -0.32
CA ALA A 157 -11.86 7.95 -1.57
C ALA A 157 -13.28 8.45 -1.84
N ALA A 158 -14.27 7.56 -1.74
CA ALA A 158 -15.67 7.93 -1.87
C ALA A 158 -16.09 9.05 -0.91
N THR A 159 -15.73 8.93 0.38
CA THR A 159 -16.06 9.94 1.39
C THR A 159 -15.44 11.30 1.04
N LEU A 160 -14.17 11.32 0.62
CA LEU A 160 -13.52 12.56 0.17
C LEU A 160 -14.21 13.17 -1.06
N ALA A 161 -14.60 12.35 -2.03
CA ALA A 161 -15.38 12.79 -3.19
C ALA A 161 -16.75 13.34 -2.79
N GLN A 162 -17.40 12.78 -1.77
CA GLN A 162 -18.68 13.30 -1.26
C GLN A 162 -18.52 14.69 -0.63
N TYR A 163 -17.46 14.92 0.15
CA TYR A 163 -17.15 16.26 0.67
C TYR A 163 -17.00 17.27 -0.46
N ALA A 164 -16.23 16.93 -1.50
CA ALA A 164 -16.04 17.80 -2.66
C ALA A 164 -17.32 18.04 -3.47
N LEU A 165 -18.18 17.03 -3.63
CA LEU A 165 -19.42 17.12 -4.39
C LEU A 165 -20.53 17.96 -3.70
N SER A 166 -20.31 18.38 -2.45
CA SER A 166 -21.26 19.18 -1.68
C SER A 166 -21.15 20.69 -1.96
N SER A 167 -20.15 21.11 -2.76
CA SER A 167 -19.88 22.52 -3.08
C SER A 167 -20.73 23.06 -4.23
N GLN A 168 -21.03 24.36 -4.18
CA GLN A 168 -21.68 25.11 -5.27
C GLN A 168 -20.68 25.98 -6.05
N ASN A 169 -19.53 26.35 -5.49
CA ASN A 169 -18.49 27.18 -6.15
C ASN A 169 -17.11 26.49 -6.26
N GLN A 170 -16.24 26.93 -7.18
CA GLN A 170 -14.90 26.33 -7.36
C GLN A 170 -14.01 26.53 -6.13
N GLU A 171 -13.99 27.74 -5.58
CA GLU A 171 -13.29 28.05 -4.32
C GLU A 171 -13.81 27.17 -3.16
N GLU A 172 -15.09 26.80 -3.22
CA GLU A 172 -15.72 25.90 -2.27
C GLU A 172 -15.36 24.42 -2.52
N VAL A 173 -15.13 23.99 -3.77
CA VAL A 173 -14.59 22.66 -4.10
C VAL A 173 -13.21 22.50 -3.44
N GLU A 174 -12.30 23.44 -3.67
CA GLU A 174 -10.95 23.41 -3.11
C GLU A 174 -10.98 23.43 -1.57
N ALA A 175 -11.80 24.29 -0.98
CA ALA A 175 -11.97 24.37 0.46
C ALA A 175 -12.56 23.08 1.05
N ASN A 176 -13.53 22.45 0.37
CA ASN A 176 -14.14 21.20 0.81
C ASN A 176 -13.18 20.00 0.68
N ILE A 177 -12.36 19.95 -0.38
CA ILE A 177 -11.29 18.95 -0.50
C ILE A 177 -10.25 19.15 0.60
N ALA A 178 -9.79 20.38 0.84
CA ALA A 178 -8.84 20.69 1.91
C ALA A 178 -9.39 20.29 3.29
N ARG A 179 -10.66 20.61 3.56
CA ARG A 179 -11.36 20.20 4.78
C ARG A 179 -11.47 18.68 4.88
N GLY A 180 -11.85 17.99 3.81
CA GLY A 180 -11.92 16.54 3.76
C GLY A 180 -10.56 15.89 4.05
N MET A 181 -9.47 16.44 3.49
CA MET A 181 -8.11 15.99 3.75
C MET A 181 -7.66 16.25 5.20
N SER A 182 -8.09 17.35 5.82
CA SER A 182 -7.80 17.63 7.23
C SER A 182 -8.40 16.58 8.19
N LEU A 183 -9.56 16.02 7.83
CA LEU A 183 -10.31 15.04 8.63
C LEU A 183 -9.87 13.60 8.33
N LEU A 184 -9.77 13.27 7.04
CA LEU A 184 -9.45 11.92 6.58
C LEU A 184 -7.94 11.66 6.63
N GLY A 185 -7.10 12.64 6.27
CA GLY A 185 -5.64 12.48 6.14
C GLY A 185 -4.96 11.82 7.34
N PRO A 186 -5.14 12.34 8.57
CA PRO A 186 -4.58 11.74 9.77
C PRO A 186 -5.06 10.29 10.00
N THR A 187 -6.35 10.04 9.81
CA THR A 187 -6.95 8.70 10.00
C THR A 187 -6.39 7.70 9.00
N ILE A 188 -6.28 8.10 7.73
CA ILE A 188 -5.76 7.27 6.64
C ILE A 188 -4.29 6.92 6.87
N THR A 189 -3.47 7.92 7.23
CA THR A 189 -2.06 7.69 7.55
C THR A 189 -1.89 6.67 8.65
N LEU A 190 -2.72 6.76 9.68
CA LEU A 190 -2.69 5.86 10.82
C LEU A 190 -3.10 4.45 10.40
N ASP A 191 -4.16 4.31 9.60
CA ASP A 191 -4.60 3.02 9.04
C ASP A 191 -3.51 2.39 8.17
N THR A 192 -2.89 3.17 7.28
CA THR A 192 -1.77 2.72 6.44
C THR A 192 -0.59 2.25 7.28
N LEU A 193 -0.24 2.95 8.36
CA LEU A 193 0.83 2.54 9.27
C LEU A 193 0.51 1.22 9.98
N VAL A 194 -0.72 1.08 10.49
CA VAL A 194 -1.20 -0.17 11.09
C VAL A 194 -1.12 -1.32 10.10
N GLU A 195 -1.70 -1.12 8.91
CA GLU A 195 -1.78 -2.13 7.86
C GLU A 195 -0.40 -2.55 7.39
N THR A 196 0.51 -1.60 7.16
CA THR A 196 1.91 -1.87 6.78
C THR A 196 2.63 -2.66 7.86
N LEU A 197 2.45 -2.31 9.14
CA LEU A 197 3.09 -3.05 10.24
C LEU A 197 2.50 -4.46 10.43
N LEU A 198 1.19 -4.62 10.22
CA LEU A 198 0.51 -5.92 10.29
C LEU A 198 0.98 -6.84 9.16
N ILE A 199 0.96 -6.36 7.92
CA ILE A 199 1.45 -7.09 6.75
C ILE A 199 2.95 -7.39 6.91
N GLY A 200 3.72 -6.44 7.46
CA GLY A 200 5.12 -6.61 7.76
C GLY A 200 5.41 -7.76 8.75
N ILE A 201 4.48 -8.15 9.63
CA ILE A 201 4.69 -9.35 10.47
C ILE A 201 4.70 -10.61 9.61
N GLY A 202 3.90 -10.63 8.53
CA GLY A 202 3.86 -11.76 7.60
C GLY A 202 5.20 -12.00 6.90
N SER A 203 6.04 -10.98 6.71
CA SER A 203 7.40 -11.15 6.18
C SER A 203 8.38 -11.78 7.17
N LEU A 204 7.97 -12.02 8.42
CA LEU A 204 8.73 -12.75 9.44
C LEU A 204 8.28 -14.22 9.59
N SER A 205 7.40 -14.70 8.71
CA SER A 205 6.79 -16.03 8.83
C SER A 205 7.74 -17.19 8.49
N GLY A 206 8.89 -16.94 7.84
CA GLY A 206 9.84 -17.98 7.44
C GLY A 206 9.45 -18.74 6.16
N VAL A 207 8.34 -18.36 5.50
CA VAL A 207 7.85 -18.98 4.27
C VAL A 207 8.15 -18.05 3.11
N ARG A 208 9.14 -18.39 2.28
CA ARG A 208 9.66 -17.53 1.20
C ARG A 208 8.57 -16.91 0.31
N ARG A 209 7.56 -17.69 -0.08
CA ARG A 209 6.44 -17.17 -0.90
C ARG A 209 5.61 -16.13 -0.16
N LEU A 210 5.28 -16.39 1.10
CA LEU A 210 4.53 -15.45 1.92
C LEU A 210 5.34 -14.16 2.17
N GLU A 211 6.65 -14.27 2.37
CA GLU A 211 7.53 -13.11 2.57
C GLU A 211 7.58 -12.17 1.36
N VAL A 212 7.66 -12.76 0.15
CA VAL A 212 7.60 -12.00 -1.11
C VAL A 212 6.24 -11.33 -1.28
N LEU A 213 5.14 -12.05 -1.03
CA LEU A 213 3.80 -11.48 -1.10
C LEU A 213 3.57 -10.36 -0.08
N CYS A 214 4.05 -10.51 1.16
CA CYS A 214 3.98 -9.47 2.18
C CYS A 214 4.79 -8.23 1.78
N THR A 215 5.92 -8.42 1.09
CA THR A 215 6.72 -7.30 0.57
C THR A 215 5.94 -6.54 -0.51
N PHE A 216 5.32 -7.24 -1.46
CA PHE A 216 4.46 -6.62 -2.46
C PHE A 216 3.22 -5.96 -1.85
N ALA A 217 2.60 -6.58 -0.85
CA ALA A 217 1.47 -6.01 -0.14
C ALA A 217 1.84 -4.71 0.60
N CYS A 218 2.99 -4.66 1.28
CA CYS A 218 3.53 -3.43 1.89
C CYS A 218 3.77 -2.33 0.84
N LEU A 219 4.39 -2.67 -0.30
CA LEU A 219 4.58 -1.73 -1.40
C LEU A 219 3.23 -1.19 -1.90
N GLY A 220 2.24 -2.07 -2.06
CA GLY A 220 0.89 -1.73 -2.51
C GLY A 220 0.19 -0.74 -1.58
N VAL A 221 0.25 -0.96 -0.27
CA VAL A 221 -0.32 -0.07 0.74
C VAL A 221 0.35 1.31 0.70
N ILE A 222 1.67 1.37 0.54
CA ILE A 222 2.42 2.63 0.41
C ILE A 222 2.03 3.37 -0.87
N VAL A 223 1.97 2.67 -2.02
CA VAL A 223 1.58 3.25 -3.31
C VAL A 223 0.16 3.80 -3.24
N ASN A 224 -0.78 3.03 -2.68
CA ASN A 224 -2.16 3.48 -2.49
C ASN A 224 -2.23 4.76 -1.65
N TYR A 225 -1.48 4.82 -0.55
CA TYR A 225 -1.41 6.00 0.31
C TYR A 225 -0.86 7.24 -0.43
N VAL A 226 0.26 7.08 -1.16
CA VAL A 226 0.90 8.21 -1.88
C VAL A 226 -0.03 8.76 -2.96
N ILE A 227 -0.69 7.90 -3.72
CA ILE A 227 -1.59 8.33 -4.80
C ILE A 227 -2.86 8.94 -4.22
N PHE A 228 -3.39 8.39 -3.12
CA PHE A 228 -4.52 8.97 -2.42
C PHE A 228 -4.19 10.38 -1.90
N MET A 229 -3.01 10.58 -1.33
CA MET A 229 -2.64 11.87 -0.75
C MET A 229 -2.35 12.94 -1.81
N THR A 230 -1.86 12.56 -2.98
CA THR A 230 -1.38 13.50 -4.01
C THR A 230 -2.31 13.58 -5.22
N PHE A 231 -2.43 12.49 -5.98
CA PHE A 231 -3.12 12.43 -7.26
C PHE A 231 -4.65 12.52 -7.10
N TYR A 232 -5.22 11.81 -6.13
CA TYR A 232 -6.67 11.74 -5.94
C TYR A 232 -7.33 13.12 -5.70
N PRO A 233 -6.88 13.96 -4.76
CA PRO A 233 -7.47 15.29 -4.55
C PRO A 233 -7.30 16.22 -5.76
N ALA A 234 -6.19 16.12 -6.50
CA ALA A 234 -5.97 16.88 -7.73
C ALA A 234 -6.95 16.47 -8.85
N CYS A 235 -7.09 15.16 -9.10
CA CYS A 235 -8.05 14.64 -10.08
C CYS A 235 -9.49 14.95 -9.70
N LEU A 236 -9.82 14.88 -8.41
CA LEU A 236 -11.15 15.21 -7.92
C LEU A 236 -11.50 16.68 -8.20
N SER A 237 -10.57 17.60 -7.91
CA SER A 237 -10.74 19.03 -8.22
C SER A 237 -10.96 19.26 -9.72
N LEU A 238 -10.10 18.68 -10.57
CA LEU A 238 -10.16 18.82 -12.02
C LEU A 238 -11.46 18.26 -12.64
N ILE A 239 -11.86 17.05 -12.22
CA ILE A 239 -13.09 16.42 -12.76
C ILE A 239 -14.32 17.24 -12.37
N LEU A 240 -14.36 17.81 -11.17
CA LEU A 240 -15.47 18.67 -10.74
C LEU A 240 -15.49 20.00 -11.50
N GLU A 241 -14.33 20.59 -11.77
CA GLU A 241 -14.20 21.79 -12.59
C GLU A 241 -14.72 21.54 -14.02
N LEU A 242 -14.25 20.47 -14.67
CA LEU A 242 -14.68 20.09 -16.02
C LEU A 242 -16.17 19.72 -16.09
N SER A 243 -16.69 19.04 -15.07
CA SER A 243 -18.09 18.63 -15.00
C SER A 243 -19.06 19.80 -14.82
N ARG A 244 -18.63 20.93 -14.24
CA ARG A 244 -19.50 22.10 -14.04
C ARG A 244 -19.85 22.81 -15.34
N GLY A 245 -19.01 22.70 -16.37
CA GLY A 245 -19.32 23.16 -17.73
C GLY A 245 -20.47 22.39 -18.40
N SER A 246 -20.78 21.19 -17.90
CA SER A 246 -21.87 20.32 -18.39
C SER A 246 -22.96 20.15 -17.32
N ASN A 247 -23.84 21.15 -17.14
CA ASN A 247 -25.11 21.05 -16.40
C ASN A 247 -25.08 20.38 -15.00
N MET A 248 -24.33 20.94 -14.05
CA MET A 248 -24.32 20.56 -12.63
C MET A 248 -25.33 21.36 -11.77
N SER A 249 -26.51 21.73 -12.27
CA SER A 249 -27.53 22.44 -11.45
C SER A 249 -28.53 21.53 -10.72
N ARG A 250 -28.49 20.20 -10.91
CA ARG A 250 -29.45 19.27 -10.25
C ARG A 250 -28.87 18.39 -9.15
N LEU A 251 -27.58 18.49 -8.84
CA LEU A 251 -26.91 17.58 -7.88
C LEU A 251 -26.96 18.06 -6.42
N SER A 252 -27.34 19.31 -6.17
CA SER A 252 -27.24 19.96 -4.86
C SER A 252 -28.38 19.65 -3.89
N ALA A 253 -29.57 19.26 -4.38
CA ALA A 253 -30.75 19.11 -3.52
C ALA A 253 -30.91 17.70 -2.91
N ASP A 254 -30.51 16.65 -3.63
CA ASP A 254 -30.73 15.26 -3.22
C ASP A 254 -29.65 14.71 -2.25
N LYS A 255 -28.54 15.45 -2.08
CA LYS A 255 -27.39 15.06 -1.26
C LYS A 255 -27.36 15.65 0.15
N ILE A 256 -28.11 16.72 0.41
CA ILE A 256 -28.21 17.31 1.76
C ILE A 256 -28.71 16.26 2.77
N PHE A 257 -29.58 15.35 2.32
CA PHE A 257 -30.13 14.27 3.16
C PHE A 257 -29.14 13.12 3.45
N ILE A 258 -28.11 12.91 2.61
CA ILE A 258 -27.14 11.81 2.80
C ILE A 258 -25.96 12.27 3.67
N ILE A 259 -25.61 13.55 3.62
CA ILE A 259 -24.52 14.15 4.43
C ILE A 259 -24.86 14.09 5.93
N GLU A 260 -26.15 14.20 6.30
CA GLU A 260 -26.61 14.11 7.70
C GLU A 260 -26.35 12.72 8.30
N SER A 261 -26.24 11.67 7.48
CA SER A 261 -25.89 10.32 7.97
C SER A 261 -24.39 10.08 8.21
N ASN A 262 -23.51 10.99 7.75
CA ASN A 262 -22.05 10.87 7.85
C ASN A 262 -21.42 11.79 8.91
N GLU A 263 -22.20 12.58 9.67
CA GLU A 263 -21.68 13.31 10.84
C GLU A 263 -21.22 12.38 11.98
N ASP A 264 -21.55 11.09 11.93
CA ASP A 264 -20.98 10.05 12.81
C ASP A 264 -19.55 9.62 12.44
N GLN A 265 -18.98 10.11 11.32
CA GLN A 265 -17.65 9.73 10.85
C GLN A 265 -16.50 10.56 11.43
N LYS A 266 -16.73 11.28 12.53
CA LYS A 266 -15.62 11.85 13.32
C LYS A 266 -14.82 10.70 13.91
N PRO A 267 -13.51 10.56 13.61
CA PRO A 267 -12.74 9.44 14.09
C PRO A 267 -12.83 9.38 15.62
N ASN A 268 -13.31 8.24 16.14
CA ASN A 268 -13.49 8.09 17.57
C ASN A 268 -12.10 8.22 18.22
N PRO A 269 -11.89 9.22 19.11
CA PRO A 269 -10.58 9.47 19.68
C PRO A 269 -10.09 8.32 20.56
N VAL A 270 -10.98 7.40 20.96
CA VAL A 270 -10.59 6.15 21.64
C VAL A 270 -9.96 5.19 20.63
N VAL A 271 -10.57 5.02 19.46
CA VAL A 271 -10.08 4.11 18.41
C VAL A 271 -8.72 4.58 17.89
N GLU A 272 -8.54 5.88 17.64
CA GLU A 272 -7.23 6.43 17.24
C GLU A 272 -6.13 6.13 18.27
N ARG A 273 -6.43 6.25 19.57
CA ARG A 273 -5.48 5.95 20.64
C ARG A 273 -5.14 4.47 20.69
N VAL A 274 -6.13 3.60 20.55
CA VAL A 274 -5.91 2.15 20.49
C VAL A 274 -5.00 1.82 19.32
N LYS A 275 -5.22 2.42 18.16
CA LYS A 275 -4.35 2.21 17.00
C LYS A 275 -2.93 2.74 17.22
N MET A 276 -2.74 3.88 17.89
CA MET A 276 -1.39 4.37 18.25
C MET A 276 -0.65 3.42 19.21
N ILE A 277 -1.35 2.83 20.19
CA ILE A 277 -0.78 1.83 21.09
C ILE A 277 -0.42 0.56 20.31
N MET A 278 -1.30 0.14 19.39
CA MET A 278 -1.06 -1.00 18.51
C MET A 278 0.16 -0.77 17.60
N ILE A 279 0.28 0.39 16.96
CA ILE A 279 1.46 0.78 16.15
C ILE A 279 2.72 0.68 16.99
N ALA A 280 2.73 1.25 18.21
CA ALA A 280 3.89 1.20 19.09
C ALA A 280 4.27 -0.25 19.46
N GLY A 281 3.27 -1.07 19.80
CA GLY A 281 3.48 -2.49 20.10
C GLY A 281 4.03 -3.27 18.90
N LEU A 282 3.43 -3.10 17.72
CA LEU A 282 3.87 -3.73 16.48
C LEU A 282 5.28 -3.29 16.08
N PHE A 283 5.59 -2.01 16.23
CA PHE A 283 6.92 -1.48 15.97
C PHE A 283 7.97 -2.09 16.91
N VAL A 284 7.65 -2.26 18.19
CA VAL A 284 8.53 -2.94 19.15
C VAL A 284 8.72 -4.41 18.79
N VAL A 285 7.67 -5.11 18.32
CA VAL A 285 7.80 -6.48 17.81
C VAL A 285 8.76 -6.54 16.62
N HIS A 286 8.63 -5.62 15.67
CA HIS A 286 9.52 -5.50 14.52
C HIS A 286 10.96 -5.16 14.93
N ALA A 287 11.16 -4.23 15.86
CA ALA A 287 12.48 -3.84 16.35
C ALA A 287 13.18 -4.97 17.14
N ASN A 288 12.45 -5.65 18.04
CA ASN A 288 12.99 -6.74 18.84
C ASN A 288 13.29 -7.99 17.99
N ARG A 289 12.46 -8.29 16.99
CA ARG A 289 12.71 -9.43 16.09
C ARG A 289 13.70 -9.12 14.96
N GLY A 290 13.81 -7.86 14.53
CA GLY A 290 14.90 -7.40 13.67
C GLY A 290 16.27 -7.54 14.35
N GLN A 291 16.35 -7.29 15.66
CA GLN A 291 17.56 -7.58 16.45
C GLN A 291 17.86 -9.08 16.55
N GLU A 292 16.85 -9.96 16.62
CA GLU A 292 17.04 -11.42 16.59
C GLU A 292 17.50 -11.93 15.21
N PHE A 293 17.07 -11.30 14.12
CA PHE A 293 17.58 -11.58 12.77
C PHE A 293 19.05 -11.13 12.62
N TYR A 294 19.38 -9.92 13.10
CA TYR A 294 20.77 -9.41 13.09
C TYR A 294 21.70 -10.21 14.03
N LYS A 295 21.19 -10.70 15.16
CA LYS A 295 21.92 -11.65 16.04
C LYS A 295 22.12 -13.01 15.36
N ARG A 296 21.13 -13.55 14.65
CA ARG A 296 21.31 -14.80 13.88
C ARG A 296 22.30 -14.64 12.73
N VAL A 297 22.32 -13.49 12.06
CA VAL A 297 23.33 -13.15 11.04
C VAL A 297 24.71 -12.94 11.66
N SER A 298 24.83 -12.26 12.81
CA SER A 298 26.12 -12.10 13.52
C SER A 298 26.67 -13.40 14.09
N ILE A 299 25.81 -14.30 14.58
CA ILE A 299 26.23 -15.63 15.07
C ILE A 299 26.64 -16.53 13.88
N GLY A 300 25.93 -16.45 12.75
CA GLY A 300 26.32 -17.14 11.50
C GLY A 300 27.65 -16.66 10.93
N HIS A 301 27.96 -15.35 11.04
CA HIS A 301 29.26 -14.81 10.64
C HIS A 301 30.37 -15.21 11.64
N SER A 302 30.05 -15.39 12.92
CA SER A 302 30.98 -15.87 13.94
C SER A 302 31.36 -17.35 13.73
N SER A 303 30.43 -18.19 13.28
CA SER A 303 30.69 -19.60 12.95
C SER A 303 31.42 -19.78 11.62
N LEU A 304 31.15 -18.93 10.62
CA LEU A 304 31.88 -18.97 9.32
C LEU A 304 33.32 -18.44 9.43
N PHE A 305 33.59 -17.46 10.30
CA PHE A 305 34.95 -16.99 10.57
C PHE A 305 35.76 -17.99 11.43
N ASN A 306 35.08 -18.80 12.26
CA ASN A 306 35.75 -19.84 13.04
C ASN A 306 36.05 -21.09 12.18
N GLU A 307 35.18 -21.45 11.23
CA GLU A 307 35.49 -22.55 10.28
C GLU A 307 36.55 -22.16 9.25
N THR A 308 36.53 -20.94 8.72
CA THR A 308 37.58 -20.48 7.78
C THR A 308 38.94 -20.29 8.46
N SER A 309 38.99 -19.91 9.74
CA SER A 309 40.26 -19.83 10.50
C SER A 309 40.79 -21.20 10.95
N VAL A 310 39.92 -22.21 11.10
CA VAL A 310 40.34 -23.60 11.33
C VAL A 310 40.84 -24.23 10.03
N LEU A 311 40.15 -24.05 8.90
CA LEU A 311 40.60 -24.57 7.59
C LEU A 311 41.94 -23.98 7.12
N ASN A 312 42.19 -22.68 7.37
CA ASN A 312 43.47 -22.06 7.00
C ASN A 312 44.63 -22.46 7.93
N LYS A 313 44.34 -22.94 9.15
CA LYS A 313 45.35 -23.54 10.05
C LYS A 313 45.66 -25.00 9.71
N THR A 314 44.72 -25.73 9.12
CA THR A 314 44.95 -27.12 8.67
C THR A 314 45.72 -27.15 7.34
N PHE A 315 45.55 -26.15 6.46
CA PHE A 315 46.27 -26.10 5.18
C PHE A 315 47.72 -25.60 5.28
N LEU A 316 48.09 -24.88 6.35
CA LEU A 316 49.48 -24.46 6.62
C LEU A 316 50.27 -25.43 7.53
N LYS A 317 49.69 -26.58 7.89
CA LYS A 317 50.33 -27.61 8.72
C LYS A 317 50.38 -28.99 8.05
N GLY A 318 50.24 -29.03 6.73
CA GLY A 318 50.49 -30.21 5.89
C GLY A 318 51.76 -30.02 5.06
N ASP A 319 52.91 -30.07 5.71
CA ASP A 319 54.21 -30.48 5.14
C ASP A 319 55.25 -30.47 6.27
N PHE A 320 55.31 -31.56 7.04
CA PHE A 320 56.54 -32.21 7.49
C PHE A 320 56.19 -33.36 8.44
N ILE A 321 56.46 -34.58 7.98
CA ILE A 321 56.99 -35.77 8.67
C ILE A 321 56.44 -36.98 7.89
N SER A 322 57.08 -37.35 6.79
CA SER A 322 58.23 -38.26 6.80
C SER A 322 59.01 -38.17 5.49
#